data_AF-A0A2D9FRN8-F1
#
_entry.id   AF-A0A2D9FRN8-F1
#
_cell.length_a   1.000
_cell.length_b   1.000
_cell.length_c   1.000
_cell.angle_alpha   90.00
_cell.angle_beta   90.00
_cell.angle_gamma   90.00
#
_symmetry.space_group_name_H-M   'P 1'
#
loop_
_entity.id
_entity.type
_entity.pdbx_description
1 polymer ?
#
loop_
_entity_poly.entity_id
_entity_poly.type
_entity_poly.pdbx_seq_one_letter_code
_entity_poly.pdbx_strand_id
1 'polypeptide(L)'
;MQVQANSASKMKAISVDSLTSIKLLVEELELESVNDDSADFEVEDLLVDLPLNGQEIKLTSSEIPAGLYEEFEMEIENDDDGTSTSDPDFSEGDESYSIVVKGIYNGEEFMFRSDEDFEIELEMNPPLEISESTSSAAVNINIDPSGWFVDDQGNALDPNNADHKEKIEQNIENSFEAEGEEDDDDNDDDQDDDNDDD
;
A
#
# COMPACT_ATOMS: atom_id res chain seq x y z
N MET A 1 2.67 49.17 -35.95
CA MET A 1 2.69 48.78 -34.53
C MET A 1 2.09 47.39 -34.47
N GLN A 2 2.90 46.34 -34.35
CA GLN A 2 2.39 45.01 -34.03
C GLN A 2 3.22 44.48 -32.88
N VAL A 3 2.49 44.32 -31.78
CA VAL A 3 2.90 43.85 -30.47
C VAL A 3 3.25 42.37 -30.56
N GLN A 4 4.34 42.00 -29.90
CA GLN A 4 4.72 40.61 -29.66
C GLN A 4 3.64 39.93 -28.81
N ALA A 5 3.30 38.69 -29.16
CA ALA A 5 2.64 37.76 -28.25
C ALA A 5 3.58 36.57 -28.06
N ASN A 6 4.28 36.57 -26.93
CA ASN A 6 4.85 35.37 -26.34
C ASN A 6 3.68 34.39 -26.13
N SER A 7 3.68 33.27 -26.85
CA SER A 7 2.80 32.15 -26.51
C SER A 7 3.55 31.30 -25.50
N ALA A 8 3.02 31.28 -24.27
CA ALA A 8 3.46 30.43 -23.18
C ALA A 8 3.60 28.99 -23.67
N SER A 9 4.77 28.39 -23.43
CA SER A 9 4.94 26.95 -23.47
C SER A 9 3.90 26.36 -22.52
N LYS A 10 2.96 25.58 -23.05
CA LYS A 10 2.14 24.70 -22.21
C LYS A 10 3.12 23.77 -21.52
N MET A 11 3.32 23.96 -20.22
CA MET A 11 4.05 22.99 -19.41
C MET A 11 3.28 21.69 -19.56
N LYS A 12 3.92 20.71 -20.21
CA LYS A 12 3.48 19.32 -20.18
C LYS A 12 3.39 19.00 -18.68
N ALA A 13 2.27 18.42 -18.23
CA ALA A 13 2.19 17.86 -16.90
C ALA A 13 3.47 17.05 -16.70
N ILE A 14 4.27 17.47 -15.72
CA ILE A 14 5.39 16.65 -15.30
C ILE A 14 4.71 15.40 -14.75
N SER A 15 5.23 14.23 -15.06
CA SER A 15 4.76 12.97 -14.48
C SER A 15 6.00 12.34 -13.87
N VAL A 16 5.86 11.50 -12.85
CA VAL A 16 6.95 10.59 -12.50
C VAL A 16 7.37 9.86 -13.78
N ASP A 17 8.62 10.03 -14.18
CA ASP A 17 9.13 9.54 -15.47
C ASP A 17 9.16 8.00 -15.45
N SER A 18 9.57 7.43 -14.31
CA SER A 18 9.52 6.01 -14.01
C SER A 18 9.82 5.75 -12.53
N LEU A 19 9.05 4.88 -11.89
CA LEU A 19 9.43 4.27 -10.63
C LEU A 19 10.49 3.19 -10.86
N THR A 20 11.37 3.00 -9.88
CA THR A 20 12.46 2.02 -9.94
C THR A 20 12.48 1.08 -8.74
N SER A 21 11.90 1.48 -7.61
CA SER A 21 11.75 0.65 -6.41
C SER A 21 10.58 1.17 -5.58
N ILE A 22 9.81 0.27 -5.01
CA ILE A 22 8.90 0.55 -3.90
C ILE A 22 9.20 -0.51 -2.85
N LYS A 23 9.44 -0.07 -1.62
CA LYS A 23 9.65 -0.95 -0.48
C LYS A 23 8.77 -0.52 0.67
N LEU A 24 8.21 -1.49 1.36
CA LEU A 24 7.43 -1.31 2.57
C LEU A 24 8.15 -2.04 3.71
N LEU A 25 8.21 -1.40 4.86
CA LEU A 25 8.45 -2.08 6.12
C LEU A 25 7.09 -2.49 6.65
N VAL A 26 6.94 -3.78 6.92
CA VAL A 26 5.69 -4.39 7.37
C VAL A 26 5.99 -4.94 8.76
N GLU A 27 5.31 -4.41 9.77
CA GLU A 27 5.43 -4.88 11.15
C GLU A 27 4.85 -6.28 11.23
N GLU A 28 3.64 -6.48 10.70
CA GLU A 28 2.92 -7.73 10.76
C GLU A 28 2.25 -8.06 9.42
N LEU A 29 2.25 -9.34 9.06
CA LEU A 29 1.47 -9.88 7.97
C LEU A 29 0.67 -11.06 8.49
N GLU A 30 -0.65 -11.00 8.33
CA GLU A 30 -1.58 -12.03 8.76
C GLU A 30 -2.38 -12.60 7.58
N LEU A 31 -2.73 -13.89 7.71
CA LEU A 31 -3.72 -14.58 6.89
C LEU A 31 -4.72 -15.28 7.80
N GLU A 32 -5.96 -14.80 7.83
CA GLU A 32 -7.02 -15.41 8.62
C GLU A 32 -7.62 -16.63 7.90
N SER A 33 -7.74 -17.73 8.64
CA SER A 33 -8.21 -18.99 8.09
C SER A 33 -9.73 -19.12 8.16
N VAL A 34 -10.34 -19.64 7.09
CA VAL A 34 -11.80 -19.81 6.98
C VAL A 34 -12.43 -20.70 8.08
N ASN A 35 -11.64 -21.55 8.75
CA ASN A 35 -12.19 -22.65 9.55
C ASN A 35 -11.91 -22.58 11.05
N ASP A 36 -10.79 -21.98 11.47
CA ASP A 36 -10.31 -22.01 12.85
C ASP A 36 -9.17 -20.99 13.03
N ASP A 37 -9.38 -19.97 13.86
CA ASP A 37 -8.39 -18.91 14.15
C ASP A 37 -7.03 -19.51 14.62
N SER A 38 -7.02 -20.73 15.18
CA SER A 38 -5.76 -21.41 15.53
C SER A 38 -4.92 -21.89 14.34
N ALA A 39 -5.43 -21.74 13.11
CA ALA A 39 -4.77 -22.05 11.85
C ALA A 39 -4.36 -20.80 11.06
N ASP A 40 -4.53 -19.61 11.65
CA ASP A 40 -4.07 -18.34 11.09
C ASP A 40 -2.55 -18.37 10.94
N PHE A 41 -2.09 -17.62 9.95
CA PHE A 41 -0.67 -17.50 9.67
C PHE A 41 -0.23 -16.07 9.89
N GLU A 42 0.80 -15.91 10.72
CA GLU A 42 1.32 -14.61 11.13
C GLU A 42 2.84 -14.60 10.93
N VAL A 43 3.37 -13.46 10.48
CA VAL A 43 4.81 -13.21 10.43
C VAL A 43 5.11 -11.73 10.61
N GLU A 44 6.01 -11.46 11.54
CA GLU A 44 6.45 -10.10 11.87
C GLU A 44 7.75 -9.70 11.13
N ASP A 45 8.06 -8.40 11.14
CA ASP A 45 9.33 -7.79 10.71
C ASP A 45 9.72 -8.14 9.27
N LEU A 46 8.87 -7.76 8.31
CA LEU A 46 9.07 -8.01 6.90
C LEU A 46 9.52 -6.76 6.15
N LEU A 47 10.53 -6.95 5.29
CA LEU A 47 10.86 -5.98 4.24
C LEU A 47 10.29 -6.45 2.91
N VAL A 48 9.25 -5.78 2.44
CA VAL A 48 8.51 -6.16 1.23
C VAL A 48 8.91 -5.26 0.05
N ASP A 49 9.43 -5.86 -1.02
CA ASP A 49 9.67 -5.19 -2.31
C ASP A 49 8.43 -5.33 -3.21
N LEU A 50 7.78 -4.22 -3.56
CA LEU A 50 6.60 -4.26 -4.42
C LEU A 50 6.98 -4.29 -5.92
N PRO A 51 6.44 -5.25 -6.70
CA PRO A 51 6.75 -5.36 -8.12
C PRO A 51 6.05 -4.29 -8.96
N LEU A 52 6.83 -3.44 -9.62
CA LEU A 52 6.36 -2.31 -10.45
C LEU A 52 5.63 -2.71 -11.76
N ASN A 53 5.52 -3.99 -12.03
CA ASN A 53 4.94 -4.55 -13.25
C ASN A 53 3.64 -5.32 -13.00
N GLY A 54 3.03 -5.16 -11.82
CA GLY A 54 1.80 -5.85 -11.43
C GLY A 54 1.98 -7.37 -11.42
N GLN A 55 3.18 -7.85 -11.08
CA GLN A 55 3.43 -9.27 -10.88
C GLN A 55 3.04 -9.67 -9.45
N GLU A 56 2.88 -10.96 -9.23
CA GLU A 56 2.54 -11.49 -7.90
C GLU A 56 3.61 -11.10 -6.87
N ILE A 57 3.16 -10.72 -5.67
CA ILE A 57 4.05 -10.41 -4.56
C ILE A 57 4.36 -11.72 -3.85
N LYS A 58 5.64 -11.96 -3.62
CA LYS A 58 6.05 -13.02 -2.70
C LYS A 58 6.09 -12.45 -1.30
N LEU A 59 5.03 -12.70 -0.54
CA LEU A 59 4.80 -12.16 0.79
C LEU A 59 5.90 -12.50 1.79
N THR A 60 6.29 -13.78 1.86
CA THR A 60 7.27 -14.25 2.84
C THR A 60 8.08 -15.43 2.34
N SER A 61 9.20 -15.69 3.01
CA SER A 61 9.98 -16.92 2.85
C SER A 61 9.59 -18.03 3.85
N SER A 62 8.74 -17.71 4.83
CA SER A 62 8.17 -18.64 5.79
C SER A 62 7.22 -19.64 5.10
N GLU A 63 7.12 -20.84 5.66
CA GLU A 63 6.17 -21.84 5.17
C GLU A 63 4.78 -21.53 5.72
N ILE A 64 3.87 -21.14 4.83
CA ILE A 64 2.46 -20.94 5.17
C ILE A 64 1.78 -22.31 5.25
N PRO A 65 1.05 -22.63 6.33
CA PRO A 65 0.32 -23.87 6.46
C PRO A 65 -0.65 -24.10 5.29
N ALA A 66 -0.88 -25.38 4.95
CA ALA A 66 -1.88 -25.70 3.94
C ALA A 66 -3.29 -25.43 4.51
N GLY A 67 -4.10 -24.69 3.78
CA GLY A 67 -5.38 -24.18 4.28
C GLY A 67 -6.14 -23.35 3.25
N LEU A 68 -7.30 -22.85 3.68
CA LEU A 68 -8.06 -21.81 2.99
C LEU A 68 -8.06 -20.58 3.88
N TYR A 69 -7.70 -19.44 3.30
CA TYR A 69 -7.60 -18.17 3.99
C TYR A 69 -8.58 -17.18 3.36
N GLU A 70 -9.39 -16.53 4.18
CA GLU A 70 -10.41 -15.56 3.74
C GLU A 70 -9.95 -14.12 3.85
N GLU A 71 -9.02 -13.81 4.74
CA GLU A 71 -8.52 -12.45 4.90
C GLU A 71 -7.00 -12.39 4.79
N PHE A 72 -6.53 -11.27 4.26
CA PHE A 72 -5.12 -10.92 4.19
C PHE A 72 -4.94 -9.54 4.79
N GLU A 73 -4.01 -9.44 5.74
CA GLU A 73 -3.68 -8.19 6.41
C GLU A 73 -2.17 -7.91 6.34
N MET A 74 -1.80 -6.64 6.17
CA MET A 74 -0.45 -6.15 6.42
C MET A 74 -0.50 -4.83 7.18
N GLU A 75 0.22 -4.76 8.30
CA GLU A 75 0.46 -3.53 9.05
C GLU A 75 1.78 -2.89 8.58
N ILE A 76 1.70 -1.70 7.99
CA ILE A 76 2.86 -0.92 7.56
C ILE A 76 3.20 0.04 8.69
N GLU A 77 4.33 -0.18 9.34
CA GLU A 77 4.83 0.64 10.45
C GLU A 77 6.33 0.90 10.25
N ASN A 78 6.82 1.99 10.84
CA ASN A 78 8.24 2.33 10.83
C ASN A 78 9.08 1.53 11.86
N ASP A 79 10.40 1.47 11.67
CA ASP A 79 11.31 0.77 12.60
C ASP A 79 11.71 1.67 13.79
N ASP A 80 10.75 2.03 14.64
CA ASP A 80 10.93 2.98 15.75
C ASP A 80 11.93 2.49 16.82
N ASP A 81 12.07 1.18 16.97
CA ASP A 81 13.02 0.56 17.92
C ASP A 81 14.37 0.14 17.31
N GLY A 82 14.47 0.21 15.97
CA GLY A 82 15.67 -0.07 15.18
C GLY A 82 16.03 -1.56 15.10
N THR A 83 15.03 -2.44 15.19
CA THR A 83 15.22 -3.89 15.19
C THR A 83 14.60 -4.61 13.99
N SER A 84 13.61 -4.00 13.32
CA SER A 84 12.85 -4.61 12.23
C SER A 84 13.62 -4.65 10.90
N THR A 85 14.52 -3.69 10.63
CA THR A 85 15.30 -3.69 9.38
C THR A 85 16.74 -3.19 9.50
N SER A 86 17.58 -3.64 8.57
CA SER A 86 18.97 -3.14 8.41
C SER A 86 19.15 -2.35 7.12
N ASP A 87 18.08 -2.11 6.37
CA ASP A 87 18.11 -1.34 5.14
C ASP A 87 18.27 0.15 5.47
N PRO A 88 19.39 0.80 5.09
CA PRO A 88 19.63 2.20 5.39
C PRO A 88 18.68 3.16 4.65
N ASP A 89 17.87 2.68 3.71
CA ASP A 89 16.84 3.50 3.09
C ASP A 89 15.71 3.86 4.07
N PHE A 90 15.50 3.08 5.13
CA PHE A 90 14.42 3.24 6.12
C PHE A 90 14.82 4.04 7.37
N SER A 91 16.01 4.62 7.38
CA SER A 91 16.42 5.52 8.47
C SER A 91 17.26 6.70 7.98
N GLU A 92 17.05 7.87 8.57
CA GLU A 92 17.89 9.05 8.36
C GLU A 92 18.09 9.82 9.67
N GLY A 93 19.27 9.65 10.28
CA GLY A 93 19.57 10.31 11.56
C GLY A 93 18.79 9.67 12.70
N ASP A 94 17.85 10.43 13.27
CA ASP A 94 16.95 9.97 14.34
C ASP A 94 15.53 9.67 13.80
N GLU A 95 15.32 9.75 12.47
CA GLU A 95 14.05 9.44 11.80
C GLU A 95 14.07 8.01 11.24
N SER A 96 12.96 7.30 11.46
CA SER A 96 12.57 6.00 10.89
C SER A 96 11.47 6.21 9.84
N TYR A 97 11.38 5.30 8.88
CA TYR A 97 10.39 5.35 7.81
C TYR A 97 9.74 3.97 7.66
N SER A 98 8.53 3.94 7.15
CA SER A 98 7.73 2.73 6.85
C SER A 98 7.64 2.48 5.34
N ILE A 99 7.79 3.53 4.52
CA ILE A 99 7.73 3.46 3.05
C ILE A 99 8.95 4.09 2.41
N VAL A 100 9.51 3.42 1.40
CA VAL A 100 10.54 3.98 0.52
C VAL A 100 10.14 3.81 -0.95
N VAL A 101 9.98 4.93 -1.65
CA VAL A 101 9.73 4.96 -3.10
C VAL A 101 10.89 5.64 -3.83
N LYS A 102 11.45 4.95 -4.83
CA LYS A 102 12.52 5.47 -5.68
C LYS A 102 12.07 5.57 -7.12
N GLY A 103 12.56 6.59 -7.80
CA GLY A 103 12.25 6.78 -9.20
C GLY A 103 13.01 7.92 -9.85
N ILE A 104 12.51 8.34 -11.01
CA ILE A 104 13.01 9.47 -11.77
C ILE A 104 11.89 10.50 -11.90
N TYR A 105 12.19 11.75 -11.56
CA TYR A 105 11.29 12.89 -11.71
C TYR A 105 12.06 14.04 -12.37
N ASN A 106 11.57 14.55 -13.50
CA ASN A 106 12.24 15.59 -14.29
C ASN A 106 13.68 15.23 -14.71
N GLY A 107 13.95 13.93 -14.90
CA GLY A 107 15.30 13.44 -15.24
C GLY A 107 16.30 13.41 -14.08
N GLU A 108 15.87 13.65 -12.85
CA GLU A 108 16.67 13.47 -11.63
C GLU A 108 16.15 12.29 -10.82
N GLU A 109 17.05 11.53 -10.20
CA GLU A 109 16.68 10.46 -9.27
C GLU A 109 16.07 11.07 -8.00
N PHE A 110 15.02 10.45 -7.50
CA PHE A 110 14.43 10.80 -6.21
C PHE A 110 14.31 9.57 -5.30
N MET A 111 14.26 9.85 -4.00
CA MET A 111 13.88 8.89 -2.96
C MET A 111 12.86 9.60 -2.06
N PHE A 112 11.62 9.19 -2.20
CA PHE A 112 10.54 9.61 -1.31
C PHE A 112 10.49 8.64 -0.13
N ARG A 113 10.35 9.19 1.07
CA ARG A 113 10.21 8.42 2.31
C ARG A 113 9.00 8.93 3.08
N SER A 114 8.27 8.01 3.68
CA SER A 114 7.15 8.29 4.56
C SER A 114 7.32 7.51 5.86
N ASP A 115 6.93 8.15 6.94
CA ASP A 115 6.80 7.67 8.31
C ASP A 115 5.33 7.45 8.68
N GLU A 116 4.44 7.40 7.69
CA GLU A 116 3.03 7.12 7.93
C GLU A 116 2.81 5.63 8.12
N ASP A 117 1.95 5.32 9.09
CA ASP A 117 1.55 3.97 9.43
C ASP A 117 0.14 3.73 8.91
N PHE A 118 -0.10 2.56 8.32
CA PHE A 118 -1.43 2.18 7.81
C PHE A 118 -1.53 0.67 7.63
N GLU A 119 -2.77 0.19 7.68
CA GLU A 119 -3.12 -1.22 7.50
C GLU A 119 -3.63 -1.44 6.07
N ILE A 120 -3.34 -2.63 5.53
CA ILE A 120 -3.91 -3.11 4.27
C ILE A 120 -4.68 -4.38 4.58
N GLU A 121 -6.00 -4.30 4.54
CA GLU A 121 -6.91 -5.42 4.68
C GLU A 121 -7.51 -5.79 3.32
N LEU A 122 -7.55 -7.09 3.01
CA LEU A 122 -8.17 -7.61 1.80
C LEU A 122 -8.97 -8.88 2.10
N GLU A 123 -10.29 -8.78 1.95
CA GLU A 123 -11.17 -9.94 1.89
C GLU A 123 -10.95 -10.71 0.57
N MET A 124 -10.71 -12.00 0.68
CA MET A 124 -10.38 -12.90 -0.42
C MET A 124 -11.61 -13.73 -0.81
N ASN A 125 -12.30 -13.27 -1.85
CA ASN A 125 -13.44 -13.99 -2.42
C ASN A 125 -13.21 -14.41 -3.88
N PRO A 126 -12.88 -15.69 -4.17
CA PRO A 126 -12.87 -16.83 -3.25
C PRO A 126 -11.61 -16.89 -2.36
N PRO A 127 -11.66 -17.65 -1.23
CA PRO A 127 -10.52 -17.80 -0.32
C PRO A 127 -9.25 -18.28 -1.01
N LEU A 128 -8.10 -17.81 -0.53
CA LEU A 128 -6.79 -18.24 -0.99
C LEU A 128 -6.51 -19.68 -0.54
N GLU A 129 -6.30 -20.57 -1.51
CA GLU A 129 -5.95 -21.97 -1.25
C GLU A 129 -4.43 -22.18 -1.23
N ILE A 130 -3.90 -22.56 -0.06
CA ILE A 130 -2.51 -23.00 0.09
C ILE A 130 -2.47 -24.53 0.11
N SER A 131 -1.84 -25.12 -0.90
CA SER A 131 -1.68 -26.57 -0.98
C SER A 131 -0.42 -27.06 -0.27
N GLU A 132 -0.42 -28.30 0.23
CA GLU A 132 0.78 -28.94 0.80
C GLU A 132 1.97 -29.03 -0.18
N SER A 133 1.73 -28.84 -1.49
CA SER A 133 2.76 -28.87 -2.53
C SER A 133 3.35 -27.50 -2.87
N THR A 134 2.76 -26.44 -2.33
CA THR A 134 3.11 -25.03 -2.57
C THR A 134 3.24 -24.33 -1.23
N SER A 135 4.33 -24.56 -0.51
CA SER A 135 4.61 -23.93 0.80
C SER A 135 4.88 -22.43 0.75
N SER A 136 4.74 -21.79 -0.42
CA SER A 136 4.81 -20.34 -0.58
C SER A 136 3.54 -19.85 -1.25
N ALA A 137 2.75 -19.06 -0.53
CA ALA A 137 1.68 -18.27 -1.12
C ALA A 137 2.30 -17.16 -1.98
N ALA A 138 1.75 -16.96 -3.17
CA ALA A 138 1.88 -15.71 -3.88
C ALA A 138 0.50 -15.07 -3.80
N VAL A 139 0.40 -13.93 -3.11
CA VAL A 139 -0.82 -13.13 -3.11
C VAL A 139 -0.65 -12.09 -4.21
N ASN A 140 -1.68 -12.01 -5.06
CA ASN A 140 -1.73 -11.10 -6.17
C ASN A 140 -2.29 -9.77 -5.71
N ILE A 141 -1.47 -8.97 -5.03
CA ILE A 141 -1.82 -7.59 -4.71
C ILE A 141 -1.47 -6.73 -5.92
N ASN A 142 -2.48 -6.13 -6.54
CA ASN A 142 -2.28 -5.25 -7.68
C ASN A 142 -2.20 -3.80 -7.21
N ILE A 143 -0.98 -3.32 -7.01
CA ILE A 143 -0.77 -1.92 -6.64
C ILE A 143 -0.56 -1.11 -7.91
N ASP A 144 -1.40 -0.10 -8.13
CA ASP A 144 -1.22 0.88 -9.20
C ASP A 144 -0.62 2.19 -8.66
N PRO A 145 0.72 2.35 -8.68
CA PRO A 145 1.36 3.55 -8.14
C PRO A 145 1.25 4.77 -9.09
N SER A 146 0.51 4.66 -10.20
CA SER A 146 0.38 5.73 -11.18
C SER A 146 -0.31 6.99 -10.63
N GLY A 147 -1.12 6.83 -9.57
CA GLY A 147 -1.83 7.92 -8.89
C GLY A 147 -1.04 8.61 -7.78
N TRP A 148 -0.01 7.98 -7.22
CA TRP A 148 0.65 8.44 -5.97
C TRP A 148 1.21 9.85 -6.06
N PHE A 149 1.80 10.21 -7.19
CA PHE A 149 2.48 11.50 -7.40
C PHE A 149 1.66 12.47 -8.25
N VAL A 150 0.34 12.44 -8.11
CA VAL A 150 -0.60 13.26 -8.89
C VAL A 150 -1.63 13.92 -7.96
N ASP A 151 -1.91 15.22 -8.16
CA ASP A 151 -2.97 15.92 -7.42
C ASP A 151 -4.37 15.65 -7.99
N ASP A 152 -5.42 16.09 -7.27
CA ASP A 152 -6.82 15.88 -7.69
C ASP A 152 -7.18 16.56 -9.03
N GLN A 153 -6.33 17.47 -9.52
CA GLN A 153 -6.49 18.13 -10.82
C GLN A 153 -5.63 17.50 -11.93
N GLY A 154 -4.88 16.43 -11.62
CA GLY A 154 -4.03 15.70 -12.55
C GLY A 154 -2.63 16.32 -12.75
N ASN A 155 -2.19 17.25 -11.89
CA ASN A 155 -0.83 17.79 -11.95
C ASN A 155 0.15 16.93 -11.15
N ALA A 156 1.42 16.89 -11.55
CA ALA A 156 2.44 16.20 -10.77
C ALA A 156 2.66 16.85 -9.40
N LEU A 157 2.81 15.97 -8.43
CA LEU A 157 3.40 16.24 -7.14
C LEU A 157 4.91 15.93 -7.23
N ASP A 158 5.74 16.94 -7.01
CA ASP A 158 7.18 16.78 -6.86
C ASP A 158 7.51 16.00 -5.58
N PRO A 159 8.14 14.81 -5.66
CA PRO A 159 8.47 13.98 -4.49
C PRO A 159 9.53 14.61 -3.57
N ASN A 160 10.26 15.63 -4.03
CA ASN A 160 11.26 16.33 -3.23
C ASN A 160 10.71 17.60 -2.57
N ASN A 161 9.45 17.95 -2.83
CA ASN A 161 8.80 19.11 -2.23
C ASN A 161 8.03 18.69 -0.98
N ALA A 162 8.46 19.19 0.18
CA ALA A 162 7.81 18.91 1.45
C ALA A 162 6.32 19.33 1.47
N ASP A 163 5.94 20.38 0.74
CA ASP A 163 4.54 20.81 0.64
C ASP A 163 3.64 19.80 -0.09
N HIS A 164 4.23 18.79 -0.76
CA HIS A 164 3.50 17.73 -1.44
C HIS A 164 3.48 16.41 -0.68
N LYS A 165 4.29 16.26 0.39
CA LYS A 165 4.48 14.99 1.12
C LYS A 165 3.14 14.40 1.58
N GLU A 166 2.39 15.17 2.36
CA GLU A 166 1.07 14.78 2.90
C GLU A 166 0.10 14.30 1.81
N LYS A 167 0.08 14.95 0.65
CA LYS A 167 -0.82 14.53 -0.44
C LYS A 167 -0.33 13.25 -1.14
N ILE A 168 0.99 13.06 -1.25
CA ILE A 168 1.56 11.83 -1.79
C ILE A 168 1.23 10.66 -0.84
N GLU A 169 1.35 10.87 0.47
CA GLU A 169 1.04 9.87 1.50
C GLU A 169 -0.42 9.44 1.44
N GLN A 170 -1.34 10.41 1.45
CA GLN A 170 -2.76 10.13 1.25
C GLN A 170 -3.02 9.34 -0.03
N ASN A 171 -2.37 9.70 -1.14
CA ASN A 171 -2.57 8.96 -2.40
C ASN A 171 -2.02 7.53 -2.35
N ILE A 172 -1.00 7.26 -1.51
CA ILE A 172 -0.46 5.92 -1.30
C ILE A 172 -1.45 5.11 -0.48
N GLU A 173 -1.87 5.62 0.69
CA GLU A 173 -2.88 5.01 1.57
C GLU A 173 -4.17 4.67 0.80
N ASN A 174 -4.75 5.66 0.11
CA ASN A 174 -5.97 5.48 -0.70
C ASN A 174 -5.81 4.45 -1.83
N SER A 175 -4.58 4.14 -2.26
CA SER A 175 -4.36 3.12 -3.30
C SER A 175 -4.48 1.69 -2.78
N PHE A 176 -4.46 1.53 -1.46
CA PHE A 176 -4.65 0.27 -0.78
C PHE A 176 -6.08 0.11 -0.26
N GLU A 177 -6.67 1.17 0.30
CA GLU A 177 -8.09 1.18 0.72
C GLU A 177 -9.04 0.83 -0.45
N ALA A 178 -8.74 1.30 -1.66
CA ALA A 178 -9.55 1.01 -2.85
C ALA A 178 -9.56 -0.48 -3.26
N GLU A 179 -8.64 -1.29 -2.75
CA GLU A 179 -8.62 -2.75 -2.94
C GLU A 179 -9.30 -3.50 -1.77
N GLY A 180 -9.55 -2.84 -0.62
CA GLY A 180 -10.21 -3.42 0.56
C GLY A 180 -11.72 -3.12 0.68
N GLU A 181 -12.25 -2.07 0.04
CA GLU A 181 -13.69 -1.79 0.05
C GLU A 181 -14.49 -2.75 -0.89
N GLU A 182 -14.79 -3.96 -0.43
CA GLU A 182 -15.97 -4.72 -0.88
C GLU A 182 -17.15 -4.48 0.10
N ASP A 183 -17.91 -3.41 -0.14
CA ASP A 183 -19.30 -3.19 0.33
C ASP A 183 -19.61 -3.58 1.80
N ASP A 184 -19.03 -2.88 2.78
CA ASP A 184 -19.64 -2.78 4.12
C ASP A 184 -20.86 -1.83 4.06
N ASP A 185 -21.95 -2.32 3.47
CA ASP A 185 -23.29 -1.83 3.78
C ASP A 185 -23.63 -2.27 5.22
N ASP A 186 -23.09 -1.53 6.20
CA ASP A 186 -23.55 -1.48 7.58
C ASP A 186 -25.02 -1.03 7.61
N ASN A 187 -25.92 -1.96 7.32
CA ASN A 187 -27.34 -1.80 7.56
C ASN A 187 -27.61 -2.16 9.01
N ASP A 188 -27.21 -1.26 9.91
CA ASP A 188 -27.69 -1.13 11.28
C ASP A 188 -29.21 -0.80 11.25
N ASP A 189 -30.02 -1.77 10.81
CA ASP A 189 -31.46 -1.76 11.03
C ASP A 189 -31.71 -2.40 12.41
N ASP A 190 -31.63 -1.57 13.44
CA ASP A 190 -32.28 -1.78 14.74
C ASP A 190 -33.78 -2.07 14.51
N GLN A 191 -34.12 -3.33 14.25
CA GLN A 191 -35.50 -3.80 14.28
C GLN A 191 -35.93 -3.95 15.75
N ASP A 192 -36.41 -2.85 16.31
CA ASP A 192 -37.31 -2.83 17.47
C ASP A 192 -38.63 -3.55 17.09
N ASP A 193 -38.62 -4.88 17.15
CA ASP A 193 -39.81 -5.72 17.18
C ASP A 193 -40.25 -5.91 18.64
N ASP A 194 -41.34 -5.25 19.04
CA ASP A 194 -42.38 -5.91 19.86
C ASP A 194 -43.73 -5.15 19.81
N ASN A 195 -44.52 -5.58 18.83
CA ASN A 195 -45.98 -5.71 18.71
C ASN A 195 -46.93 -5.18 19.82
N ASP A 196 -47.89 -4.37 19.33
CA ASP A 196 -49.35 -4.29 19.58
C ASP A 196 -50.00 -5.05 20.77
N ASP A 197 -50.91 -4.36 21.47
CA ASP A 197 -52.31 -4.84 21.60
C ASP A 197 -53.28 -3.70 22.03
N ASP A 198 -54.46 -3.71 21.38
CA ASP A 198 -55.65 -2.84 21.56
C ASP A 198 -56.26 -2.81 22.98
#